data_AF-A0A9X7ZVR6-F1
#
_entry.id   AF-A0A9X7ZVR6-F1
#
_cell.length_a   1.000
_cell.length_b   1.000
_cell.length_c   1.000
_cell.angle_alpha   90.00
_cell.angle_beta   90.00
_cell.angle_gamma   90.00
#
_symmetry.space_group_name_H-M   'P 1'
#
loop_
_entity.id
_entity.type
_entity.pdbx_description
1 polymer ?
#
loop_
_entity_poly.entity_id
_entity_poly.type
_entity_poly.pdbx_seq_one_letter_code
_entity_poly.pdbx_strand_id
1 'polypeptide(L)'
;MIHISYKRNNYQEDMIKYVKLLDNVVELGCHVGCSTKILSRLCQDGTVYAFDNSPESTRAMNNLKIEYKNIEFSNVDVRDKKLIYEFSKTHEKIDVLCVDLGGGYHPDTVFKVFFLWSSILKPRVSLIRNRGLIDFVNSSDTTENILSHKGYLSSSSNEIIPNELKNK
;
A
#
# COMPACT_ATOMS: atom_id res chain seq x y z
N MET A 1 7.45 -8.68 -4.53
CA MET A 1 8.56 -8.34 -3.63
C MET A 1 8.11 -7.25 -2.67
N ILE A 2 8.62 -7.22 -1.45
CA ILE A 2 8.30 -6.20 -0.43
C ILE A 2 9.54 -5.30 -0.27
N HIS A 3 9.36 -3.99 -0.42
CA HIS A 3 10.39 -2.97 -0.24
C HIS A 3 10.06 -2.12 0.98
N ILE A 4 11.07 -1.87 1.81
CA ILE A 4 10.91 -1.04 3.01
C ILE A 4 11.95 0.08 2.95
N SER A 5 11.48 1.32 2.96
CA SER A 5 12.32 2.53 2.99
C SER A 5 11.77 3.52 4.02
N TYR A 6 12.54 4.53 4.40
CA TYR A 6 12.09 5.53 5.40
C TYR A 6 12.29 6.94 4.88
N LYS A 7 13.48 7.22 4.35
CA LYS A 7 13.75 8.46 3.63
C LYS A 7 12.78 8.57 2.47
N ARG A 8 12.12 9.72 2.38
CA ARG A 8 11.15 10.01 1.33
C ARG A 8 11.73 9.80 -0.07
N ASN A 9 12.98 10.19 -0.30
CA ASN A 9 13.63 10.03 -1.61
C ASN A 9 13.73 8.56 -2.02
N ASN A 10 14.21 7.68 -1.13
CA ASN A 10 14.29 6.25 -1.40
C ASN A 10 12.91 5.65 -1.69
N TYR A 11 11.88 6.07 -0.94
CA TYR A 11 10.50 5.62 -1.17
C TYR A 11 9.96 6.06 -2.54
N GLN A 12 10.31 7.27 -2.99
CA GLN A 12 9.95 7.76 -4.33
C GLN A 12 10.75 7.05 -5.43
N GLU A 13 12.03 6.75 -5.20
CA GLU A 13 12.85 5.94 -6.10
C GLU A 13 12.27 4.52 -6.24
N ASP A 14 11.80 3.92 -5.15
CA ASP A 14 11.09 2.65 -5.17
C ASP A 14 9.82 2.73 -6.03
N MET A 15 9.02 3.81 -5.91
CA MET A 15 7.83 4.01 -6.77
C MET A 15 8.21 4.06 -8.25
N ILE A 16 9.20 4.89 -8.61
CA ILE A 16 9.67 5.06 -10.00
C ILE A 16 10.16 3.72 -10.58
N LYS A 17 10.79 2.88 -9.75
CA LYS A 17 11.34 1.60 -10.17
C LYS A 17 10.27 0.52 -10.37
N TYR A 18 9.24 0.49 -9.53
CA TYR A 18 8.33 -0.67 -9.43
C TYR A 18 6.91 -0.45 -9.97
N VAL A 19 6.47 0.81 -10.08
CA VAL A 19 5.17 1.19 -10.65
C VAL A 19 5.28 1.30 -12.16
N LYS A 20 4.31 0.72 -12.86
CA LYS A 20 4.23 0.67 -14.33
C LYS A 20 3.00 1.42 -14.83
N LEU A 21 3.02 1.74 -16.12
CA LEU A 21 1.99 2.54 -16.81
C LEU A 21 0.56 2.03 -16.59
N LEU A 22 0.36 0.71 -16.55
CA LEU A 22 -0.94 0.03 -16.46
C LEU A 22 -1.22 -0.54 -15.05
N ASP A 23 -0.40 -0.22 -14.05
CA ASP A 23 -0.58 -0.78 -12.71
C ASP A 23 -1.82 -0.17 -12.04
N ASN A 24 -2.61 -1.02 -11.39
CA ASN A 24 -3.55 -0.58 -10.37
C ASN A 24 -2.81 -0.46 -9.04
N VAL A 25 -2.73 0.75 -8.50
CA VAL A 25 -1.95 1.08 -7.30
C VAL A 25 -2.88 1.43 -6.16
N VAL A 26 -2.71 0.78 -5.02
CA VAL A 26 -3.31 1.21 -3.75
C VAL A 26 -2.28 2.02 -2.97
N GLU A 27 -2.68 3.20 -2.50
CA GLU A 27 -1.88 4.05 -1.61
C GLU A 27 -2.60 4.24 -0.27
N LEU A 28 -1.96 3.84 0.82
CA LEU A 28 -2.45 4.02 2.19
C LEU A 28 -1.65 5.14 2.86
N GLY A 29 -2.34 6.20 3.28
CA GLY A 29 -1.72 7.38 3.90
C GLY A 29 -1.29 8.44 2.90
N CYS A 30 -2.16 8.83 1.95
CA CYS A 30 -1.80 9.79 0.91
C CYS A 30 -1.61 11.24 1.42
N HIS A 31 -2.15 11.58 2.59
CA HIS A 31 -2.11 12.92 3.21
C HIS A 31 -2.41 14.03 2.17
N VAL A 32 -1.48 14.94 1.91
CA VAL A 32 -1.64 16.05 0.94
C VAL A 32 -1.31 15.68 -0.52
N GLY A 33 -1.18 14.39 -0.86
CA GLY A 33 -1.10 13.90 -2.24
C GLY A 33 0.28 14.00 -2.91
N CYS A 34 1.34 14.22 -2.15
CA CYS A 34 2.71 14.30 -2.69
C CYS A 34 3.15 13.01 -3.40
N SER A 35 2.90 11.87 -2.76
CA SER A 35 3.21 10.54 -3.29
C SER A 35 2.19 10.14 -4.35
N THR A 36 0.89 10.40 -4.12
CA THR A 36 -0.18 10.20 -5.11
C THR A 36 0.12 10.87 -6.45
N LYS A 37 0.60 12.12 -6.45
CA LYS A 37 0.95 12.85 -7.68
C LYS A 37 2.02 12.13 -8.49
N ILE A 38 3.00 11.53 -7.81
CA ILE A 38 4.06 10.75 -8.46
C ILE A 38 3.46 9.45 -9.02
N LEU A 39 2.70 8.72 -8.22
CA LEU A 39 2.05 7.47 -8.63
C LEU A 39 1.18 7.68 -9.87
N SER A 40 0.30 8.68 -9.84
CA SER A 40 -0.61 9.00 -10.94
C SER A 40 0.13 9.33 -12.26
N ARG A 41 1.29 9.99 -12.18
CA ARG A 41 2.15 10.25 -13.35
C ARG A 41 2.85 9.00 -13.87
N LEU A 42 3.13 8.03 -13.01
CA LEU A 42 3.79 6.78 -13.38
C LEU A 42 2.80 5.77 -13.99
N CYS A 43 1.56 5.70 -13.47
CA CYS A 43 0.52 4.77 -13.92
C CYS A 43 -0.65 5.46 -14.65
N GLN A 44 -0.34 6.26 -15.67
CA GLN A 44 -1.33 7.10 -16.37
C GLN A 44 -2.48 6.31 -17.01
N ASP A 45 -2.24 5.06 -17.41
CA ASP A 45 -3.25 4.15 -18.00
C ASP A 45 -3.77 3.11 -17.01
N GLY A 46 -3.36 3.21 -15.73
CA GLY A 46 -3.90 2.45 -14.60
C GLY A 46 -4.70 3.34 -13.68
N THR A 47 -4.88 2.93 -12.42
CA THR A 47 -5.64 3.67 -11.41
C THR A 47 -4.85 3.77 -10.10
N VAL A 48 -4.88 4.94 -9.46
CA VAL A 48 -4.40 5.15 -8.09
C VAL A 48 -5.57 5.23 -7.14
N TYR A 49 -5.75 4.21 -6.31
CA TYR A 49 -6.70 4.18 -5.21
C TYR A 49 -6.03 4.70 -3.94
N ALA A 50 -6.28 5.96 -3.61
CA ALA A 50 -5.68 6.65 -2.47
C ALA A 50 -6.62 6.69 -1.27
N PHE A 51 -6.12 6.33 -0.10
CA PHE A 51 -6.86 6.26 1.15
C PHE A 51 -6.16 7.04 2.25
N ASP A 52 -6.90 7.87 2.97
CA ASP A 52 -6.41 8.63 4.12
C ASP A 52 -7.60 9.10 4.98
N ASN A 53 -7.41 9.34 6.28
CA ASN A 53 -8.47 9.84 7.18
C ASN A 53 -8.18 11.23 7.77
N SER A 54 -7.07 11.87 7.37
CA SER A 54 -6.72 13.21 7.82
C SER A 54 -7.67 14.26 7.21
N PRO A 55 -8.06 15.30 7.96
CA PRO A 55 -8.86 16.40 7.42
C PRO A 55 -8.23 17.10 6.22
N GLU A 56 -6.90 17.23 6.22
CA GLU A 56 -6.11 17.90 5.18
C GLU A 56 -6.16 17.18 3.84
N SER A 57 -6.32 15.85 3.86
CA SER A 57 -6.32 15.03 2.64
C SER A 57 -7.48 15.34 1.70
N THR A 58 -8.68 15.59 2.23
CA THR A 58 -9.89 15.68 1.41
C THR A 58 -9.80 16.80 0.38
N ARG A 59 -9.41 18.00 0.81
CA ARG A 59 -9.29 19.14 -0.11
C ARG A 59 -8.11 18.95 -1.08
N ALA A 60 -6.96 18.49 -0.58
CA ALA A 60 -5.77 18.29 -1.40
C ALA A 60 -6.01 17.26 -2.52
N MET A 61 -6.61 16.11 -2.17
CA MET A 61 -6.88 15.02 -3.09
C MET A 61 -7.99 15.35 -4.08
N ASN A 62 -9.05 16.05 -3.66
CA ASN A 62 -10.09 16.51 -4.59
C ASN A 62 -9.53 17.48 -5.64
N ASN A 63 -8.63 18.38 -5.25
CA ASN A 63 -7.94 19.25 -6.22
C ASN A 63 -7.05 18.44 -7.17
N LEU A 64 -6.33 17.45 -6.64
CA LEU A 64 -5.44 16.60 -7.44
C LEU A 64 -6.21 15.77 -8.48
N LYS A 65 -7.43 15.30 -8.14
CA LYS A 65 -8.33 14.59 -9.07
C LYS A 65 -8.79 15.42 -10.27
N ILE A 66 -8.78 16.75 -10.15
CA ILE A 66 -9.08 17.65 -11.28
C ILE A 66 -7.92 17.61 -12.30
N GLU A 67 -6.67 17.57 -11.81
CA GLU A 67 -5.46 17.50 -12.64
C GLU A 67 -5.22 16.08 -13.20
N TYR A 68 -5.53 15.05 -12.40
CA TYR A 68 -5.25 13.66 -12.71
C TYR A 68 -6.50 12.77 -12.60
N LYS A 69 -7.03 12.37 -13.75
CA LYS A 69 -8.30 11.61 -13.85
C LYS A 69 -8.21 10.17 -13.36
N ASN A 70 -7.01 9.60 -13.29
CA ASN A 70 -6.77 8.23 -12.84
C ASN A 70 -6.67 8.10 -11.30
N ILE A 71 -6.99 9.15 -10.55
CA ILE A 71 -6.99 9.13 -9.09
C ILE A 71 -8.41 8.88 -8.56
N GLU A 72 -8.54 7.84 -7.76
CA GLU A 72 -9.69 7.59 -6.91
C GLU A 72 -9.29 7.83 -5.45
N PHE A 73 -10.04 8.67 -4.74
CA PHE A 73 -9.75 9.01 -3.36
C PHE A 73 -10.93 8.70 -2.46
N SER A 74 -10.65 8.12 -1.30
CA SER A 74 -11.61 7.87 -0.22
C SER A 74 -11.07 8.37 1.11
N ASN A 75 -11.86 9.19 1.82
CA ASN A 75 -11.53 9.63 3.16
C ASN A 75 -12.00 8.58 4.19
N VAL A 76 -11.12 7.67 4.58
CA VAL A 76 -11.44 6.48 5.39
C VAL A 76 -10.25 6.01 6.20
N ASP A 77 -10.51 5.31 7.31
CA ASP A 77 -9.47 4.67 8.11
C ASP A 77 -9.04 3.33 7.50
N VAL A 78 -7.80 3.25 7.03
CA VAL A 78 -7.23 2.04 6.40
C VAL A 78 -7.05 0.86 7.36
N ARG A 79 -7.25 1.08 8.67
CA ARG A 79 -7.26 0.02 9.69
C ARG A 79 -8.60 -0.70 9.78
N ASP A 80 -9.67 -0.13 9.22
CA ASP A 80 -10.97 -0.80 9.18
C ASP A 80 -10.92 -2.00 8.22
N LYS A 81 -11.16 -3.19 8.77
CA LYS A 81 -11.18 -4.43 8.00
C LYS A 81 -12.33 -4.48 6.99
N LYS A 82 -13.47 -3.85 7.30
CA LYS A 82 -14.64 -3.84 6.40
C LYS A 82 -14.29 -3.14 5.09
N LEU A 83 -13.55 -2.05 5.17
CA LEU A 83 -13.09 -1.29 4.00
C LEU A 83 -12.36 -2.18 3.00
N ILE A 84 -11.34 -2.91 3.44
CA ILE A 84 -10.54 -3.76 2.53
C ILE A 84 -11.37 -4.92 1.97
N TYR A 85 -12.29 -5.49 2.75
CA TYR A 85 -13.17 -6.53 2.23
C TYR A 85 -14.10 -6.00 1.14
N GLU A 86 -14.79 -4.89 1.37
CA GLU A 86 -15.65 -4.29 0.34
C GLU A 86 -14.86 -3.84 -0.88
N PHE A 87 -13.68 -3.25 -0.68
CA PHE A 87 -12.79 -2.86 -1.78
C PHE A 87 -12.37 -4.06 -2.63
N SER A 88 -11.98 -5.17 -1.98
CA SER A 88 -11.54 -6.39 -2.69
C SER A 88 -12.64 -7.10 -3.49
N LYS A 89 -13.92 -6.86 -3.17
CA LYS A 89 -15.05 -7.43 -3.92
C LYS A 89 -15.22 -6.81 -5.30
N THR A 90 -14.83 -5.56 -5.46
CA THR A 90 -15.03 -4.77 -6.69
C THR A 90 -13.73 -4.49 -7.45
N HIS A 91 -12.57 -4.78 -6.84
CA HIS A 91 -11.25 -4.52 -7.42
C HIS A 91 -10.41 -5.81 -7.42
N GLU A 92 -10.56 -6.60 -8.49
CA GLU A 92 -9.97 -7.95 -8.56
C GLU A 92 -8.44 -7.95 -8.68
N LYS A 93 -7.84 -6.86 -9.19
CA LYS A 93 -6.40 -6.81 -9.47
C LYS A 93 -5.78 -5.51 -8.97
N ILE A 94 -4.91 -5.64 -7.97
CA ILE A 94 -4.00 -4.59 -7.50
C ILE A 94 -2.57 -5.04 -7.76
N ASP A 95 -1.81 -4.26 -8.51
CA ASP A 95 -0.44 -4.60 -8.89
C ASP A 95 0.57 -4.13 -7.83
N VAL A 96 0.34 -2.95 -7.23
CA VAL A 96 1.24 -2.32 -6.27
C VAL A 96 0.47 -1.83 -5.05
N LEU A 97 1.01 -2.14 -3.86
CA LEU A 97 0.52 -1.60 -2.59
C LEU A 97 1.57 -0.66 -1.98
N CYS A 98 1.23 0.60 -1.82
CA CYS A 98 2.05 1.63 -1.19
C CYS A 98 1.51 1.91 0.23
N VAL A 99 2.35 1.75 1.25
CA VAL A 99 2.01 1.97 2.66
C VAL A 99 2.85 3.13 3.20
N ASP A 100 2.30 4.35 3.15
CA ASP A 100 2.93 5.59 3.61
C ASP A 100 2.25 6.16 4.86
N LEU A 101 2.19 5.36 5.91
CA LEU A 101 1.76 5.82 7.24
C LEU A 101 2.93 6.53 7.98
N GLY A 102 3.90 7.04 7.22
CA GLY A 102 5.23 7.45 7.67
C GLY A 102 5.29 8.88 8.20
N GLY A 103 4.91 9.05 9.48
CA GLY A 103 5.05 10.31 10.22
C GLY A 103 5.04 10.17 11.75
N GLY A 104 4.37 9.14 12.27
CA GLY A 104 4.31 8.89 13.73
C GLY A 104 3.81 7.50 14.14
N TYR A 105 3.51 6.62 13.18
CA TYR A 105 3.00 5.28 13.50
C TYR A 105 4.10 4.29 13.85
N HIS A 106 3.86 3.52 14.92
CA HIS A 106 4.71 2.43 15.36
C HIS A 106 4.78 1.31 14.31
N PRO A 107 5.91 0.57 14.24
CA PRO A 107 6.11 -0.49 13.25
C PRO A 107 5.03 -1.58 13.31
N ASP A 108 4.48 -1.89 14.48
CA ASP A 108 3.42 -2.89 14.65
C ASP A 108 2.13 -2.51 13.89
N THR A 109 1.77 -1.23 13.92
CA THR A 109 0.56 -0.71 13.27
C THR A 109 0.73 -0.75 11.76
N VAL A 110 1.88 -0.27 11.27
CA VAL A 110 2.20 -0.33 9.84
C VAL A 110 2.23 -1.76 9.34
N PHE A 111 2.86 -2.67 10.09
CA PHE A 111 2.90 -4.08 9.74
C PHE A 111 1.53 -4.72 9.71
N LYS A 112 0.65 -4.47 10.70
CA LYS A 112 -0.72 -5.01 10.72
C LYS A 112 -1.54 -4.55 9.51
N VAL A 113 -1.46 -3.26 9.15
CA VAL A 113 -2.15 -2.72 7.97
C VAL A 113 -1.59 -3.36 6.70
N PHE A 114 -0.26 -3.35 6.53
CA PHE A 114 0.40 -4.02 5.40
C PHE A 114 -0.03 -5.49 5.30
N PHE A 115 0.01 -6.23 6.41
CA PHE A 115 -0.27 -7.66 6.45
C PHE A 115 -1.70 -7.96 6.00
N LEU A 116 -2.67 -7.21 6.51
CA LEU A 116 -4.08 -7.36 6.13
C LEU A 116 -4.29 -7.06 4.63
N TRP A 117 -3.87 -5.88 4.18
CA TRP A 117 -4.10 -5.42 2.80
C TRP A 117 -3.38 -6.29 1.78
N SER A 118 -2.10 -6.59 2.00
CA SER A 118 -1.31 -7.40 1.07
C SER A 118 -1.78 -8.85 1.00
N SER A 119 -2.28 -9.43 2.11
CA SER A 119 -2.77 -10.81 2.11
C SER A 119 -4.08 -10.97 1.34
N ILE A 120 -4.93 -9.94 1.33
CA ILE A 120 -6.19 -9.94 0.58
C ILE A 120 -5.95 -9.59 -0.90
N LEU A 121 -5.20 -8.50 -1.16
CA LEU A 121 -5.01 -7.98 -2.51
C LEU A 121 -3.94 -8.70 -3.33
N LYS A 122 -3.06 -9.45 -2.66
CA LYS A 122 -1.97 -10.23 -3.24
C LYS A 122 -1.14 -9.45 -4.29
N PRO A 123 -0.66 -8.22 -4.00
CA PRO A 123 0.00 -7.39 -4.99
C PRO A 123 1.32 -8.00 -5.48
N ARG A 124 1.74 -7.62 -6.68
CA ARG A 124 3.06 -8.01 -7.23
C ARG A 124 4.18 -7.40 -6.39
N VAL A 125 4.04 -6.13 -6.02
CA VAL A 125 5.00 -5.39 -5.19
C VAL A 125 4.29 -4.66 -4.06
N SER A 126 4.91 -4.62 -2.88
CA SER A 126 4.52 -3.69 -1.81
C SER A 126 5.68 -2.77 -1.47
N LEU A 127 5.40 -1.48 -1.33
CA LEU A 127 6.34 -0.44 -0.95
C LEU A 127 5.90 0.09 0.42
N ILE A 128 6.75 0.03 1.44
CA ILE A 128 6.41 0.39 2.81
C ILE A 128 7.36 1.49 3.27
N ARG A 129 6.81 2.61 3.75
CA ARG A 129 7.58 3.68 4.35
C ARG A 129 7.53 3.63 5.89
N ASN A 130 8.54 3.01 6.54
CA ASN A 130 8.60 2.95 8.01
C ASN A 130 10.03 2.75 8.56
N ARG A 131 10.42 3.55 9.54
CA ARG A 131 11.76 3.45 10.17
C ARG A 131 11.92 2.21 11.04
N GLY A 132 10.93 1.90 11.88
CA GLY A 132 11.02 0.81 12.85
C GLY A 132 11.09 -0.57 12.20
N LEU A 133 10.41 -0.76 11.06
CA LEU A 133 10.51 -2.02 10.31
C LEU A 133 11.90 -2.22 9.68
N ILE A 134 12.52 -1.15 9.18
CA ILE A 134 13.90 -1.23 8.66
C ILE A 134 14.86 -1.56 9.79
N ASP A 135 14.70 -0.89 10.93
CA ASP A 135 15.54 -1.11 12.10
C ASP A 135 15.44 -2.56 12.59
N PHE A 136 14.23 -3.10 12.67
CA PHE A 136 13.98 -4.50 13.01
C PHE A 136 14.64 -5.46 12.01
N VAL A 137 14.41 -5.28 10.71
CA VAL A 137 14.95 -6.15 9.66
C VAL A 137 16.48 -6.13 9.64
N ASN A 138 17.09 -4.96 9.77
CA ASN A 138 18.55 -4.83 9.72
C ASN A 138 19.25 -5.27 11.01
N SER A 139 18.52 -5.40 12.10
CA SER A 139 19.06 -5.77 13.42
C SER A 139 18.74 -7.22 13.82
N SER A 140 17.98 -7.94 13.00
CA SER A 140 17.58 -9.33 13.28
C SER A 140 18.47 -10.32 12.53
N ASP A 141 18.66 -11.49 13.13
CA ASP A 141 19.21 -12.68 12.48
C ASP A 141 18.18 -13.81 12.58
N THR A 142 18.11 -14.67 11.57
CA THR A 142 17.08 -15.72 11.45
C THR A 142 17.71 -17.05 11.09
N THR A 143 17.25 -18.13 11.72
CA THR A 143 17.72 -19.49 11.42
C THR A 143 16.98 -20.15 10.26
N GLU A 144 15.78 -19.65 9.92
CA GLU A 144 14.89 -20.21 8.93
C GLU A 144 14.93 -19.42 7.61
N ASN A 145 14.82 -20.13 6.48
CA ASN A 145 14.77 -19.54 5.15
C ASN A 145 13.32 -19.33 4.68
N ILE A 146 12.57 -18.47 5.36
CA ILE A 146 11.18 -18.12 5.00
C ILE A 146 11.19 -16.80 4.21
N LEU A 147 10.95 -16.89 2.90
CA LEU A 147 11.02 -15.74 1.99
C LEU A 147 9.73 -15.55 1.20
N SER A 148 9.49 -14.30 0.78
CA SER A 148 8.47 -13.99 -0.21
C SER A 148 9.06 -13.28 -1.42
N HIS A 149 8.68 -13.72 -2.61
CA HIS A 149 9.00 -13.05 -3.87
C HIS A 149 7.85 -12.16 -4.37
N LYS A 150 6.70 -12.15 -3.68
CA LYS A 150 5.51 -11.36 -4.01
C LYS A 150 5.36 -10.17 -3.06
N GLY A 151 4.36 -9.31 -3.26
CA GLY A 151 4.12 -8.12 -2.43
C GLY A 151 3.46 -8.44 -1.09
N TYR A 152 3.39 -9.71 -0.69
CA TYR A 152 2.73 -10.18 0.52
C TYR A 152 3.53 -11.33 1.14
N LEU A 153 3.29 -11.66 2.40
CA LEU A 153 4.00 -12.76 3.08
C LEU A 153 3.49 -14.13 2.63
N SER A 154 4.28 -14.89 1.86
CA SER A 154 3.84 -16.19 1.33
C SER A 154 3.40 -17.17 2.41
N SER A 155 4.07 -17.19 3.56
CA SER A 155 3.83 -18.13 4.65
C SER A 155 2.48 -17.97 5.33
N SER A 156 1.96 -16.74 5.45
CA SER A 156 0.77 -16.42 6.25
C SER A 156 -0.36 -15.76 5.46
N SER A 157 -0.15 -15.48 4.17
CA SER A 157 -1.14 -14.74 3.38
C SER A 157 -2.48 -15.47 3.15
N ASN A 158 -2.57 -16.78 3.39
CA ASN A 158 -3.82 -17.54 3.27
C ASN A 158 -4.57 -17.69 4.59
N GLU A 159 -3.97 -17.27 5.71
CA GLU A 159 -4.55 -17.40 7.05
C GLU A 159 -5.60 -16.33 7.35
N ILE A 160 -5.52 -15.17 6.68
CA ILE A 160 -6.40 -14.03 6.93
C ILE A 160 -7.69 -14.08 6.10
N ILE A 161 -7.73 -14.86 5.02
CA ILE A 161 -8.87 -14.86 4.09
C ILE A 161 -10.11 -15.35 4.88
N PRO A 162 -11.15 -14.52 5.08
CA PRO A 162 -12.41 -14.96 5.67
C PRO A 162 -12.93 -16.18 4.89
N ASN A 163 -13.61 -17.10 5.56
CA ASN A 163 -14.12 -18.30 4.88
C ASN A 163 -15.01 -17.96 3.68
N GLU A 164 -15.68 -16.80 3.67
CA GLU A 164 -16.50 -16.33 2.54
C GLU A 164 -15.70 -15.97 1.29
N LEU A 165 -14.39 -15.72 1.41
CA LEU A 165 -13.49 -15.36 0.30
C LEU A 165 -12.57 -16.52 -0.12
N LYS A 166 -12.64 -17.70 0.55
CA LYS A 166 -11.79 -18.87 0.24
C LYS A 166 -12.22 -19.69 -0.99
N ASN A 167 -13.40 -19.42 -1.56
CA ASN A 167 -14.03 -20.24 -2.60
C ASN A 167 -14.26 -19.51 -3.94
N LYS A 168 -13.40 -18.57 -4.33
CA LYS A 168 -13.38 -18.02 -5.69
C LYS A 168 -12.14 -18.50 -6.44
#